data_AF-A0A4Q4D2G1-F1
#
_entry.id   AF-A0A4Q4D2G1-F1
#
_cell.length_a   1.000
_cell.length_b   1.000
_cell.length_c   1.000
_cell.angle_alpha   90.00
_cell.angle_beta   90.00
_cell.angle_gamma   90.00
#
_symmetry.space_group_name_H-M   'P 1'
#
loop_
_entity.id
_entity.type
_entity.pdbx_description
1 polymer ?
#
loop_
_entity_poly.entity_id
_entity_poly.type
_entity_poly.pdbx_seq_one_letter_code
_entity_poly.pdbx_strand_id
1 'polypeptide(L)'
;MAVVLVVVGVLAILLQPGPPDGECVPDGTPSSGFTDSDSGCAISQESYDKIADYNSSPKPFRIVGLVLILAGIVVGVVTLVRRRRSGPSGSPAP
;
A
#
# COMPACT_ATOMS: atom_id res chain seq x y z
N MET A 1 -20.24 5.34 -0.59
CA MET A 1 -19.03 6.13 -0.88
C MET A 1 -17.91 5.90 0.14
N ALA A 2 -18.08 6.16 1.43
CA ALA A 2 -17.03 5.92 2.45
C ALA A 2 -16.46 4.49 2.43
N VAL A 3 -17.33 3.47 2.43
CA VAL A 3 -16.93 2.05 2.35
C VAL A 3 -16.16 1.75 1.06
N VAL A 4 -16.57 2.34 -0.06
CA VAL A 4 -15.90 2.15 -1.37
C VAL A 4 -14.48 2.71 -1.31
N LEU A 5 -14.28 3.90 -0.74
CA LEU A 5 -12.95 4.50 -0.59
C LEU A 5 -12.01 3.62 0.26
N VAL A 6 -12.52 3.06 1.36
CA VAL A 6 -11.74 2.15 2.19
C VAL A 6 -11.38 0.87 1.43
N VAL A 7 -12.35 0.24 0.76
CA VAL A 7 -12.13 -1.00 -0.01
C VAL A 7 -11.13 -0.77 -1.15
N VAL A 8 -11.28 0.32 -1.90
CA VAL A 8 -10.34 0.69 -2.98
C VAL A 8 -8.96 1.00 -2.42
N GLY A 9 -8.87 1.67 -1.27
CA GLY A 9 -7.58 1.96 -0.63
C GLY A 9 -6.86 0.69 -0.15
N VAL A 10 -7.60 -0.28 0.38
CA VAL A 10 -7.06 -1.59 0.76
C VAL A 10 -6.60 -2.35 -0.49
N LEU A 11 -7.42 -2.40 -1.55
CA LEU A 11 -7.06 -3.03 -2.82
C LEU A 11 -5.80 -2.41 -3.42
N ALA A 12 -5.66 -1.08 -3.38
CA ALA A 12 -4.46 -0.40 -3.88
C ALA A 12 -3.18 -0.83 -3.15
N ILE A 13 -3.26 -1.08 -1.83
CA ILE A 13 -2.12 -1.59 -1.04
C ILE A 13 -1.81 -3.04 -1.43
N LEU A 14 -2.83 -3.88 -1.59
CA LEU A 14 -2.67 -5.30 -1.90
C LEU A 14 -2.20 -5.57 -3.33
N LEU A 15 -2.62 -4.74 -4.28
CA LEU A 15 -2.24 -4.81 -5.70
C LEU A 15 -0.89 -4.15 -5.98
N GLN A 16 -0.14 -3.78 -4.94
CA GLN A 16 1.18 -3.21 -5.16
C GLN A 16 2.08 -4.26 -5.85
N PRO A 17 2.72 -3.92 -6.99
CA PRO A 17 3.65 -4.83 -7.65
C PRO A 17 4.78 -5.21 -6.68
N GLY A 18 5.17 -6.49 -6.69
CA GLY A 18 6.24 -7.03 -5.86
C GLY A 18 7.63 -6.47 -6.20
N PRO A 19 8.66 -6.85 -5.43
CA PRO A 19 10.04 -6.53 -5.78
C PRO A 19 10.42 -7.13 -7.15
N PRO A 20 11.39 -6.53 -7.87
CA PRO A 20 11.94 -7.13 -9.07
C PRO A 20 12.67 -8.44 -8.71
N ASP A 21 12.58 -9.43 -9.60
CA ASP A 21 13.29 -10.71 -9.42
C ASP A 21 14.81 -10.47 -9.44
N GLY A 22 15.52 -11.11 -8.51
CA GLY A 22 16.99 -11.13 -8.50
C GLY A 22 17.54 -11.99 -9.63
N GLU A 23 18.41 -11.42 -10.47
CA GLU A 23 19.10 -12.21 -11.49
C GLU A 23 20.30 -12.94 -10.87
N CYS A 24 20.25 -14.28 -10.93
CA CYS A 24 21.34 -15.13 -10.46
C CYS A 24 22.59 -14.97 -11.32
N VAL A 25 23.74 -14.85 -10.67
CA VAL A 25 25.04 -14.75 -11.35
C VAL A 25 25.47 -16.14 -11.83
N PRO A 26 25.97 -16.28 -13.07
CA PRO A 26 26.60 -17.52 -13.53
C PRO A 26 27.81 -17.91 -12.67
N ASP A 27 28.07 -19.21 -12.53
CA ASP A 27 29.23 -19.70 -11.77
C ASP A 27 30.55 -19.12 -12.33
N GLY A 28 31.33 -18.50 -11.43
CA GLY A 28 32.64 -17.91 -11.76
C GLY A 28 32.65 -16.41 -12.08
N THR A 29 31.50 -15.74 -12.08
CA THR A 29 31.41 -14.26 -12.20
C THR A 29 31.38 -13.56 -10.84
N PRO A 30 31.90 -12.32 -10.72
CA PRO A 30 31.89 -11.59 -9.46
C PRO A 30 30.45 -11.28 -9.02
N SER A 31 30.10 -11.74 -7.82
CA SER A 31 28.80 -11.48 -7.20
C SER A 31 28.86 -10.26 -6.27
N SER A 32 27.69 -9.74 -5.90
CA SER A 32 27.55 -8.67 -4.91
C SER A 32 27.94 -9.08 -3.48
N GLY A 33 28.20 -10.36 -3.23
CA GLY A 33 28.36 -10.93 -1.89
C GLY A 33 27.04 -11.15 -1.14
N PHE A 34 25.90 -10.78 -1.73
CA PHE A 34 24.56 -11.02 -1.19
C PHE A 34 23.85 -12.14 -1.95
N THR A 35 22.98 -12.84 -1.23
CA THR A 35 22.15 -13.92 -1.74
C THR A 35 20.71 -13.44 -1.79
N ASP A 36 20.03 -13.71 -2.90
CA ASP A 36 18.60 -13.44 -3.00
C ASP A 36 17.84 -14.39 -2.07
N SER A 37 16.91 -13.84 -1.29
CA SER A 37 16.18 -14.62 -0.28
C SER A 37 15.05 -15.46 -0.88
N ASP A 38 14.56 -15.10 -2.07
CA ASP A 38 13.46 -15.79 -2.74
C ASP A 38 13.97 -16.98 -3.58
N SER A 39 15.14 -16.84 -4.21
CA SER A 39 15.75 -17.83 -5.10
C SER A 39 16.96 -18.56 -4.51
N GLY A 40 17.57 -18.04 -3.45
CA GLY A 40 18.71 -18.66 -2.76
C GLY A 40 20.03 -18.61 -3.53
N CYS A 41 20.11 -17.83 -4.62
CA CYS A 41 21.30 -17.70 -5.46
C CYS A 41 22.07 -16.40 -5.19
N ALA A 42 23.38 -16.40 -5.48
CA ALA A 42 24.18 -15.18 -5.40
C ALA A 42 23.78 -14.23 -6.53
N ILE A 43 23.47 -12.98 -6.17
CA ILE A 43 22.99 -11.97 -7.13
C ILE A 43 24.10 -11.03 -7.57
N SER A 44 23.94 -10.49 -8.77
CA SER A 44 24.89 -9.52 -9.32
C SER A 44 24.77 -8.21 -8.55
N GLN A 45 25.82 -7.39 -8.62
CA GLN A 45 25.79 -6.06 -8.00
C GLN A 45 24.66 -5.21 -8.57
N GLU A 46 24.40 -5.30 -9.88
CA GLU A 46 23.30 -4.54 -10.50
C GLU A 46 21.90 -5.01 -10.07
N SER A 47 21.70 -6.32 -9.84
CA SER A 47 20.45 -6.84 -9.30
C SER A 47 20.25 -6.41 -7.84
N TYR A 48 21.31 -6.46 -7.03
CA TYR A 48 21.25 -5.99 -5.65
C TYR A 48 20.88 -4.50 -5.58
N ASP A 49 21.50 -3.65 -6.40
CA ASP A 49 21.19 -2.22 -6.41
C ASP A 49 19.74 -1.95 -6.82
N LYS A 50 19.19 -2.70 -7.80
CA LYS A 50 17.76 -2.60 -8.16
C LYS A 50 16.82 -3.01 -7.03
N ILE A 51 17.12 -4.09 -6.31
CA ILE A 51 16.30 -4.54 -5.18
C ILE A 51 16.40 -3.56 -4.01
N ALA A 52 17.60 -3.06 -3.73
CA ALA A 52 17.84 -2.05 -2.69
C ALA A 52 17.13 -0.73 -3.01
N ASP A 53 17.18 -0.29 -4.27
CA ASP A 53 16.49 0.91 -4.74
C ASP A 53 14.97 0.73 -4.70
N TYR A 54 14.44 -0.43 -5.11
CA TYR A 54 13.02 -0.77 -4.98
C TYR A 54 12.55 -0.79 -3.51
N ASN A 55 13.36 -1.30 -2.60
CA ASN A 55 13.03 -1.35 -1.17
C ASN A 55 13.12 0.02 -0.49
N SER A 56 14.06 0.86 -0.92
CA SER A 56 14.24 2.22 -0.40
C SER A 56 13.25 3.21 -1.02
N SER A 57 12.71 2.90 -2.20
CA SER A 57 11.80 3.78 -2.93
C SER A 57 10.43 3.90 -2.26
N PRO A 58 9.85 5.12 -2.23
CA PRO A 58 8.48 5.31 -1.77
C PRO A 58 7.51 4.55 -2.66
N LYS A 59 6.73 3.64 -2.07
CA LYS A 59 5.79 2.77 -2.77
C LYS A 59 4.49 3.55 -3.08
N PRO A 60 4.26 4.03 -4.32
CA PRO A 60 3.17 4.98 -4.61
C PRO A 60 1.79 4.39 -4.34
N PHE A 61 1.61 3.10 -4.62
CA PHE A 61 0.36 2.37 -4.35
C PHE A 61 0.00 2.30 -2.86
N ARG A 62 1.00 2.13 -1.97
CA ARG A 62 0.78 2.21 -0.51
C ARG A 62 0.35 3.61 -0.08
N ILE A 63 0.97 4.63 -0.63
CA ILE A 63 0.65 6.03 -0.31
C ILE A 63 -0.78 6.35 -0.75
N VAL A 64 -1.12 6.06 -2.01
CA VAL A 64 -2.48 6.27 -2.54
C VAL A 64 -3.51 5.48 -1.74
N GLY A 65 -3.23 4.22 -1.44
CA GLY A 65 -4.13 3.37 -0.66
C GLY A 65 -4.39 3.90 0.74
N LEU A 66 -3.35 4.35 1.45
CA LEU A 66 -3.50 4.98 2.78
C LEU A 66 -4.33 6.28 2.72
N VAL A 67 -4.09 7.13 1.72
CA VAL A 67 -4.86 8.37 1.54
C VAL A 67 -6.34 8.05 1.31
N LEU A 68 -6.66 7.05 0.49
CA LEU A 68 -8.03 6.63 0.23
C LEU A 68 -8.72 6.07 1.48
N ILE A 69 -8.02 5.27 2.29
CA ILE A 69 -8.54 4.76 3.56
C ILE A 69 -8.85 5.92 4.51
N LEU A 70 -7.91 6.86 4.69
CA LEU A 70 -8.11 8.02 5.56
C LEU A 70 -9.28 8.89 5.10
N ALA A 71 -9.37 9.17 3.79
CA ALA A 71 -10.51 9.90 3.22
C ALA A 71 -11.84 9.17 3.46
N GLY A 72 -11.86 7.84 3.29
CA GLY A 72 -13.02 7.01 3.56
C GLY A 72 -13.48 7.08 5.02
N ILE A 73 -12.54 7.01 5.96
CA ILE A 73 -12.83 7.12 7.41
C ILE A 73 -13.38 8.52 7.73
N VAL A 74 -12.73 9.59 7.27
CA VAL A 74 -13.18 10.96 7.53
C VAL A 74 -14.59 11.19 7.00
N VAL A 75 -14.88 10.78 5.76
CA VAL A 75 -16.22 10.90 5.17
C VAL A 75 -17.24 10.06 5.96
N GLY A 76 -16.87 8.83 6.35
CA GLY A 76 -17.71 7.96 7.17
C GLY A 76 -18.07 8.57 8.53
N VAL A 77 -17.09 9.12 9.25
CA VAL A 77 -17.31 9.78 10.54
C VAL A 77 -18.15 11.04 10.38
N VAL A 78 -17.84 11.90 9.40
CA VAL A 78 -18.59 13.15 9.16
C VAL A 78 -20.06 12.86 8.84
N THR A 79 -20.33 11.87 7.99
CA THR A 79 -21.70 11.48 7.65
C THR A 79 -22.46 10.91 8.85
N LEU A 80 -21.81 10.11 9.69
CA LEU A 80 -22.40 9.57 10.92
C LEU A 80 -22.71 10.67 11.93
N VAL A 81 -21.77 11.60 12.15
CA VAL A 81 -21.95 12.75 13.05
C VAL A 81 -23.05 13.69 12.57
N ARG A 82 -23.09 14.01 11.26
CA ARG A 82 -24.17 14.82 10.68
C ARG A 82 -25.53 14.14 10.83
N ARG A 83 -25.62 12.84 10.55
CA ARG A 83 -26.87 12.08 10.70
C ARG A 83 -27.37 12.05 12.14
N ARG A 84 -26.47 11.94 13.13
CA ARG A 84 -26.85 12.03 14.56
C ARG A 84 -27.35 13.43 14.94
N ARG A 85 -26.75 14.49 14.39
CA ARG A 85 -27.20 15.87 14.61
C ARG A 85 -28.55 16.19 13.95
N SER A 86 -28.93 15.45 12.92
CA SER A 86 -30.23 15.55 12.24
C SER A 86 -31.28 14.55 12.75
N GLY A 87 -31.03 13.88 13.88
CA GLY A 87 -32.02 13.04 14.56
C GLY A 87 -33.24 13.86 15.04
N PRO A 88 -34.43 13.24 15.08
CA PRO A 88 -35.71 13.92 14.94
C PRO A 88 -36.00 14.88 16.08
N SER A 89 -36.13 16.16 15.76
CA SER A 89 -37.06 17.04 16.46
C SER A 89 -38.50 16.57 16.13
N GLY A 90 -38.92 15.46 16.71
CA GLY A 90 -40.32 15.24 17.09
C GLY A 90 -40.42 15.63 18.57
N SER A 91 -41.33 16.50 19.01
CA SER A 91 -42.77 16.48 18.76
C SER A 91 -43.39 17.89 18.86
N PRO A 92 -44.66 18.07 18.44
CA PRO A 92 -45.33 19.35 18.22
C PRO A 92 -45.81 19.96 19.55
N ALA A 93 -45.85 21.29 19.61
CA ALA A 93 -46.54 22.00 20.68
C ALA A 93 -47.94 22.44 20.18
N PRO A 94 -48.97 22.41 21.06
CA PRO A 94 -50.40 22.57 20.74
C PRO A 94 -50.77 23.94 20.15
#